data_AF-A0A0W1R9Q4-F1
#
_entry.id   AF-A0A0W1R9Q4-F1
#
_cell.length_a   1.000
_cell.length_b   1.000
_cell.length_c   1.000
_cell.angle_alpha   90.00
_cell.angle_beta   90.00
_cell.angle_gamma   90.00
#
_symmetry.space_group_name_H-M   'P 1'
#
loop_
_entity.id
_entity.type
_entity.pdbx_description
1 polymer ?
#
loop_
_entity_poly.entity_id
_entity_poly.type
_entity_poly.pdbx_seq_one_letter_code
_entity_poly.pdbx_strand_id
1 'polypeptide(L)'
;MRRTPFLLPAVVLLVVLSGCVGGDALTLESNPASIPDEALAETGYQPGESRSVVVERQLGIAGTETNVTLVGWLSSYNRPDGGASVVLLSTPNPNVAGVSANPLAGETSDELVERLLEQSNRVTGDSVGELRRVGETNRTVLGEQTTVVTYEASVRTDNLSVDGSSASNESIPVRFHVATVSHGDDVVVALAMHPADLDEEDALLSLFERIEHEG
;
A
#
# COMPACT_ATOMS: atom_id res chain seq x y z
N MET A 1 -41.20 -8.09 32.12
CA MET A 1 -40.54 -7.56 30.91
C MET A 1 -39.16 -8.19 30.81
N ARG A 2 -38.95 -9.10 29.87
CA ARG A 2 -37.69 -9.84 29.66
C ARG A 2 -36.77 -9.00 28.77
N ARG A 3 -35.54 -8.76 29.21
CA ARG A 3 -34.48 -8.15 28.40
C ARG A 3 -33.83 -9.25 27.57
N THR A 4 -33.91 -9.13 26.25
CA THR A 4 -33.23 -10.03 25.31
C THR A 4 -31.87 -9.41 24.97
N PRO A 5 -30.73 -10.07 25.23
CA PRO A 5 -29.45 -9.58 24.77
C PRO A 5 -29.31 -9.82 23.26
N PHE A 6 -28.92 -8.77 22.53
CA PHE A 6 -28.60 -8.83 21.11
C PHE A 6 -27.21 -9.46 20.97
N LEU A 7 -27.16 -10.70 20.50
CA LEU A 7 -25.92 -11.41 20.17
C LEU A 7 -25.54 -11.02 18.74
N LEU A 8 -24.54 -10.17 18.58
CA LEU A 8 -23.91 -9.91 17.28
C LEU A 8 -23.23 -11.20 16.81
N PRO A 9 -23.52 -11.70 15.59
CA PRO A 9 -22.79 -12.84 15.06
C PRO A 9 -21.36 -12.39 14.75
N ALA A 10 -20.40 -12.90 15.53
CA ALA A 10 -18.98 -12.82 15.17
C ALA A 10 -18.76 -13.67 13.91
N VAL A 11 -18.47 -13.02 12.79
CA VAL A 11 -17.96 -13.70 11.60
C VAL A 11 -16.51 -14.06 11.90
N VAL A 12 -16.31 -15.25 12.48
CA VAL A 12 -15.00 -15.89 12.54
C VAL A 12 -14.80 -16.60 11.21
N LEU A 13 -13.99 -16.02 10.32
CA LEU A 13 -13.58 -16.66 9.09
C LEU A 13 -12.53 -17.74 9.41
N LEU A 14 -13.01 -18.92 9.80
CA LEU A 14 -12.17 -20.07 10.13
C LEU A 14 -11.88 -20.83 8.83
N VAL A 15 -10.81 -20.47 8.14
CA VAL A 15 -10.32 -21.22 6.98
C VAL A 15 -9.53 -22.42 7.50
N VAL A 16 -10.22 -23.56 7.63
CA VAL A 16 -9.58 -24.85 7.84
C VAL A 16 -9.25 -25.44 6.47
N LEU A 17 -8.02 -25.26 6.00
CA LEU A 17 -7.48 -26.07 4.92
C LEU A 17 -6.57 -27.14 5.52
N SER A 18 -7.21 -28.21 6.01
CA SER A 18 -6.56 -29.51 6.10
C SER A 18 -6.35 -30.03 4.68
N GLY A 19 -5.16 -29.80 4.13
CA GLY A 19 -4.75 -30.27 2.82
C GLY A 19 -3.30 -30.70 2.83
N CYS A 20 -3.02 -31.88 3.39
CA CYS A 20 -1.77 -32.58 3.14
C CYS A 20 -1.89 -33.23 1.75
N VAL A 21 -1.59 -32.46 0.70
CA VAL A 21 -1.36 -32.94 -0.66
C VAL A 21 0.05 -32.52 -1.03
N GLY A 22 0.92 -33.52 -1.18
CA GLY A 22 2.36 -33.37 -1.30
C GLY A 22 2.79 -32.51 -2.49
N GLY A 23 3.44 -31.41 -2.15
CA GLY A 23 4.13 -30.46 -3.02
C GLY A 23 4.29 -29.19 -2.19
N ASP A 24 5.43 -29.06 -1.49
CA ASP A 24 5.69 -27.98 -0.52
C ASP A 24 5.37 -26.61 -1.14
N ALA A 25 4.27 -25.99 -0.72
CA ALA A 25 3.98 -24.61 -1.07
C ALA A 25 5.07 -23.74 -0.44
N LEU A 26 5.89 -23.09 -1.27
CA LEU A 26 6.97 -22.24 -0.80
C LEU A 26 6.34 -20.97 -0.21
N THR A 27 6.38 -20.85 1.12
CA THR A 27 5.93 -19.64 1.82
C THR A 27 7.12 -18.76 2.13
N LEU A 28 7.05 -17.50 1.74
CA LEU A 28 8.08 -16.50 1.96
C LEU A 28 7.45 -15.27 2.58
N GLU A 29 8.13 -14.67 3.54
CA GLU A 29 7.64 -13.56 4.34
C GLU A 29 8.68 -12.46 4.43
N SER A 30 8.24 -11.20 4.30
CA SER A 30 9.05 -10.01 4.51
C SER A 30 8.80 -9.48 5.91
N ASN A 31 9.72 -8.65 6.41
CA ASN A 31 9.45 -7.87 7.63
C ASN A 31 8.59 -6.63 7.30
N PRO A 32 7.93 -6.01 8.29
CA PRO A 32 7.25 -4.74 8.07
C PRO A 32 8.23 -3.59 7.88
N ALA A 33 8.05 -2.82 6.79
CA ALA A 33 8.66 -1.51 6.68
C ALA A 33 7.98 -0.52 7.64
N SER A 34 8.76 0.39 8.23
CA SER A 34 8.29 1.34 9.24
C SER A 34 8.96 2.71 9.13
N ILE A 35 8.40 3.69 9.84
CA ILE A 35 8.97 5.02 10.03
C ILE A 35 9.23 5.19 11.53
N PRO A 36 10.43 5.65 11.93
CA PRO A 36 10.79 5.79 13.34
C PRO A 36 9.98 6.89 14.02
N ASP A 37 9.68 6.70 15.30
CA ASP A 37 8.85 7.61 16.09
C ASP A 37 9.40 9.04 16.12
N GLU A 38 10.73 9.23 16.05
CA GLU A 38 11.31 10.58 16.01
C GLU A 38 10.90 11.33 14.74
N ALA A 39 10.93 10.67 13.58
CA ALA A 39 10.55 11.28 12.31
C ALA A 39 9.03 11.58 12.26
N LEU A 40 8.22 10.71 12.87
CA LEU A 40 6.79 10.95 13.02
C LEU A 40 6.50 12.15 13.93
N ALA A 41 7.23 12.28 15.05
CA ALA A 41 7.09 13.40 15.97
C ALA A 41 7.53 14.74 15.33
N GLU A 42 8.59 14.73 14.52
CA GLU A 42 9.07 15.92 13.80
C GLU A 42 8.09 16.43 12.74
N THR A 43 7.37 15.51 12.07
CA THR A 43 6.45 15.81 10.97
C THR A 43 4.98 15.87 11.40
N GLY A 44 4.65 15.46 12.63
CA GLY A 44 3.30 15.43 13.16
C GLY A 44 2.42 14.30 12.63
N TYR A 45 3.00 13.26 12.03
CA TYR A 45 2.29 12.06 11.61
C TYR A 45 2.11 11.10 12.78
N GLN A 46 1.09 10.24 12.70
CA GLN A 46 0.83 9.19 13.68
C GLN A 46 0.75 7.82 13.02
N PRO A 47 1.22 6.75 13.69
CA PRO A 47 1.07 5.40 13.19
C PRO A 47 -0.40 5.01 13.12
N GLY A 48 -0.77 4.35 12.03
CA GLY A 48 -2.07 3.74 11.80
C GLY A 48 -2.03 2.22 11.98
N GLU A 49 -2.80 1.51 11.17
CA GLU A 49 -2.81 0.04 11.13
C GLU A 49 -1.54 -0.47 10.44
N SER A 50 -0.97 -1.54 11.00
CA SER A 50 0.00 -2.41 10.33
C SER A 50 -0.58 -3.82 10.26
N ARG A 51 -0.57 -4.41 9.07
CA ARG A 51 -1.18 -5.73 8.82
C ARG A 51 -0.43 -6.50 7.75
N SER A 52 -0.50 -7.82 7.82
CA SER A 52 0.03 -8.69 6.77
C SER A 52 -0.87 -8.70 5.53
N VAL A 53 -0.25 -8.86 4.36
CA VAL A 53 -0.89 -9.00 3.06
C VAL A 53 -0.40 -10.29 2.43
N VAL A 54 -1.31 -11.21 2.11
CA VAL A 54 -0.96 -12.52 1.54
C VAL A 54 -1.30 -12.55 0.06
N VAL A 55 -0.32 -12.93 -0.77
CA VAL A 55 -0.46 -13.10 -2.21
C VAL A 55 -0.06 -14.50 -2.60
N GLU A 56 -0.98 -15.25 -3.19
CA GLU A 56 -0.72 -16.59 -3.71
C GLU A 56 -0.44 -16.51 -5.22
N ARG A 57 0.64 -17.15 -5.66
CA ARG A 57 1.06 -17.22 -7.07
C ARG A 57 1.34 -18.66 -7.48
N GLN A 58 0.89 -19.01 -8.68
CA GLN A 58 1.24 -20.27 -9.32
C GLN A 58 2.30 -19.96 -10.40
N LEU A 59 3.48 -20.57 -10.26
CA LEU A 59 4.60 -20.40 -11.19
C LEU A 59 4.82 -21.70 -11.98
N GLY A 60 4.93 -21.58 -13.31
CA GLY A 60 5.30 -22.69 -14.18
C GLY A 60 6.81 -22.82 -14.30
N ILE A 61 7.42 -23.75 -13.57
CA ILE A 61 8.87 -23.96 -13.54
C ILE A 61 9.17 -25.30 -14.20
N ALA A 62 9.97 -25.29 -15.28
CA ALA A 62 10.41 -26.50 -15.97
C ALA A 62 9.26 -27.49 -16.34
N GLY A 63 8.06 -26.97 -16.62
CA GLY A 63 6.87 -27.77 -16.95
C GLY A 63 6.06 -28.26 -15.75
N THR A 64 6.42 -27.87 -14.52
CA THR A 64 5.69 -28.17 -13.29
C THR A 64 5.13 -26.89 -12.67
N GLU A 65 3.87 -26.92 -12.22
CA GLU A 65 3.27 -25.82 -11.48
C GLU A 65 3.68 -25.85 -10.01
N THR A 66 4.24 -24.75 -9.50
CA THR A 66 4.59 -24.57 -8.09
C THR A 66 3.77 -23.44 -7.51
N ASN A 67 3.12 -23.68 -6.36
CA ASN A 67 2.43 -22.65 -5.61
C ASN A 67 3.41 -21.96 -4.66
N VAL A 68 3.45 -20.64 -4.75
CA VAL A 68 4.26 -19.75 -3.90
C VAL A 68 3.31 -18.81 -3.17
N THR A 69 3.47 -18.73 -1.85
CA THR A 69 2.73 -17.82 -1.00
C THR A 69 3.68 -16.74 -0.52
N LEU A 70 3.41 -15.49 -0.90
CA LEU A 70 4.17 -14.32 -0.47
C LEU A 70 3.38 -13.61 0.63
N VAL A 71 4.00 -13.43 1.80
CA VAL A 71 3.45 -12.69 2.93
C VAL A 71 4.21 -11.37 3.04
N GLY A 72 3.55 -10.29 2.64
CA GLY A 72 4.04 -8.92 2.81
C GLY A 72 3.40 -8.22 4.00
N TRP A 73 3.77 -6.96 4.21
CA TRP A 73 3.21 -6.10 5.26
C TRP A 73 2.83 -4.74 4.71
N LEU A 74 1.68 -4.23 5.16
CA LEU A 74 1.20 -2.90 4.88
C LEU A 74 1.12 -2.11 6.18
N SER A 75 1.85 -1.00 6.27
CA SER A 75 1.87 -0.09 7.41
C SER A 75 1.40 1.30 6.98
N SER A 76 0.48 1.88 7.73
CA SER A 76 -0.10 3.20 7.43
C SER A 76 0.30 4.25 8.46
N TYR A 77 0.41 5.51 8.03
CA TYR A 77 0.68 6.67 8.86
C TYR A 77 -0.19 7.82 8.37
N ASN A 78 -0.77 8.59 9.29
CA ASN A 78 -1.75 9.62 8.93
C ASN A 78 -1.50 10.90 9.71
N ARG A 79 -1.81 12.05 9.09
CA ARG A 79 -2.00 13.29 9.83
C ARG A 79 -3.27 13.17 10.69
N PRO A 80 -3.27 13.66 11.95
CA PRO A 80 -4.43 13.57 12.83
C PRO A 80 -5.68 14.31 12.32
N ASP A 81 -5.49 15.30 11.45
CA ASP A 81 -6.56 16.06 10.80
C ASP A 81 -7.11 15.38 9.53
N GLY A 82 -6.52 14.26 9.12
CA GLY A 82 -6.88 13.53 7.90
C GLY A 82 -6.40 14.17 6.60
N GLY A 83 -5.55 15.20 6.66
CA GLY A 83 -5.10 15.96 5.49
C GLY A 83 -4.07 15.26 4.62
N ALA A 84 -3.33 14.28 5.15
CA ALA A 84 -2.33 13.53 4.39
C ALA A 84 -2.08 12.15 5.01
N SER A 85 -1.62 11.21 4.19
CA SER A 85 -1.27 9.85 4.63
C SER A 85 -0.08 9.28 3.89
N VAL A 86 0.59 8.34 4.54
CA VAL A 86 1.69 7.51 4.01
C VAL A 86 1.32 6.05 4.21
N VAL A 87 1.56 5.24 3.20
CA VAL A 87 1.44 3.79 3.23
C VAL A 87 2.75 3.18 2.77
N LEU A 88 3.28 2.27 3.58
CA LEU A 88 4.44 1.46 3.24
C LEU A 88 3.96 0.04 2.96
N LEU A 89 4.42 -0.54 1.86
CA LEU A 89 4.18 -1.93 1.50
C LEU A 89 5.53 -2.62 1.32
N SER A 90 5.86 -3.55 2.21
CA SER A 90 7.00 -4.46 2.05
C SER A 90 6.51 -5.81 1.55
N THR A 91 7.25 -6.38 0.60
CA THR A 91 6.89 -7.65 -0.04
C THR A 91 8.13 -8.49 -0.33
N PRO A 92 8.10 -9.82 -0.07
CA PRO A 92 9.18 -10.71 -0.45
C PRO A 92 9.40 -10.69 -1.95
N ASN A 93 10.66 -10.67 -2.39
CA ASN A 93 11.05 -10.67 -3.80
C ASN A 93 11.97 -11.86 -4.15
N PRO A 94 11.53 -13.11 -3.95
CA PRO A 94 12.34 -14.27 -4.28
C PRO A 94 12.57 -14.35 -5.79
N ASN A 95 13.81 -14.63 -6.16
CA ASN A 95 14.13 -15.04 -7.52
C ASN A 95 13.94 -16.56 -7.64
N VAL A 96 12.94 -16.97 -8.42
CA VAL A 96 12.65 -18.38 -8.70
C VAL A 96 12.97 -18.65 -10.16
N ALA A 97 14.01 -19.46 -10.40
CA ALA A 97 14.47 -19.84 -11.74
C ALA A 97 14.77 -18.65 -12.69
N GLY A 98 15.32 -17.55 -12.15
CA GLY A 98 15.68 -16.36 -12.91
C GLY A 98 14.56 -15.33 -13.03
N VAL A 99 13.37 -15.61 -12.49
CA VAL A 99 12.19 -14.73 -12.55
C VAL A 99 11.76 -14.36 -11.14
N SER A 100 11.43 -13.09 -10.91
CA SER A 100 10.84 -12.69 -9.63
C SER A 100 9.43 -13.28 -9.48
N ALA A 101 9.14 -13.85 -8.30
CA ALA A 101 7.77 -14.22 -7.96
C ALA A 101 6.92 -13.03 -7.49
N ASN A 102 7.56 -11.90 -7.16
CA ASN A 102 6.89 -10.72 -6.64
C ASN A 102 6.27 -9.93 -7.78
N PRO A 103 4.94 -9.73 -7.78
CA PRO A 103 4.28 -9.00 -8.85
C PRO A 103 4.63 -7.51 -8.90
N LEU A 104 5.22 -6.95 -7.84
CA LEU A 104 5.67 -5.56 -7.77
C LEU A 104 7.13 -5.41 -8.25
N ALA A 105 7.86 -6.52 -8.37
CA ALA A 105 9.25 -6.46 -8.78
C ALA A 105 9.35 -6.17 -10.27
N GLY A 106 10.01 -5.07 -10.60
CA GLY A 106 10.19 -4.62 -11.98
C GLY A 106 9.00 -3.82 -12.53
N GLU A 107 7.95 -3.57 -11.74
CA GLU A 107 6.94 -2.58 -12.10
C GLU A 107 7.51 -1.17 -11.92
N THR A 108 7.23 -0.32 -12.90
CA THR A 108 7.49 1.12 -12.81
C THR A 108 6.51 1.78 -11.84
N SER A 109 6.86 2.96 -11.31
CA SER A 109 5.93 3.73 -10.48
C SER A 109 4.62 4.06 -11.22
N ASP A 110 4.66 4.18 -12.55
CA ASP A 110 3.49 4.43 -13.39
C ASP A 110 2.54 3.21 -13.36
N GLU A 111 3.06 2.01 -13.61
CA GLU A 111 2.28 0.76 -13.56
C GLU A 111 1.69 0.48 -12.17
N LEU A 112 2.47 0.75 -11.10
CA LEU A 112 2.01 0.57 -9.72
C LEU A 112 0.83 1.48 -9.39
N VAL A 113 0.94 2.77 -9.72
CA VAL A 113 -0.10 3.74 -9.36
C VAL A 113 -1.36 3.56 -10.20
N GLU A 114 -1.22 3.18 -11.47
CA GLU A 114 -2.35 2.82 -12.35
C GLU A 114 -3.11 1.62 -11.77
N ARG A 115 -2.39 0.56 -11.40
CA ARG A 115 -3.01 -0.64 -10.84
C ARG A 115 -3.68 -0.39 -9.49
N LEU A 116 -3.11 0.51 -8.67
CA LEU A 116 -3.74 0.96 -7.43
C LEU A 116 -5.05 1.70 -7.72
N LEU A 117 -5.06 2.63 -8.68
CA LEU A 117 -6.28 3.34 -9.06
C LEU A 117 -7.36 2.43 -9.59
N GLU A 118 -6.99 1.48 -10.45
CA GLU A 118 -7.96 0.53 -10.97
C GLU A 118 -8.63 -0.23 -9.83
N GLN A 119 -7.86 -0.66 -8.82
CA GLN A 119 -8.39 -1.32 -7.65
C GLN A 119 -9.25 -0.38 -6.80
N SER A 120 -8.79 0.85 -6.55
CA SER A 120 -9.57 1.82 -5.78
C SER A 120 -10.90 2.14 -6.47
N ASN A 121 -10.89 2.34 -7.79
CA ASN A 121 -12.09 2.65 -8.57
C ASN A 121 -13.06 1.46 -8.62
N ARG A 122 -12.58 0.21 -8.67
CA ARG A 122 -13.44 -0.98 -8.53
C ARG A 122 -14.18 -1.02 -7.18
N VAL A 123 -13.57 -0.51 -6.11
CA VAL A 123 -14.15 -0.51 -4.76
C VAL A 123 -15.02 0.73 -4.51
N THR A 124 -14.59 1.89 -5.00
CA THR A 124 -15.19 3.21 -4.71
C THR A 124 -16.12 3.72 -5.81
N GLY A 125 -16.24 3.01 -6.93
CA GLY A 125 -17.12 3.36 -8.05
C GLY A 125 -16.61 4.54 -8.88
N ASP A 126 -15.39 4.43 -9.42
CA ASP A 126 -14.76 5.46 -10.27
C ASP A 126 -14.63 6.85 -9.62
N SER A 127 -14.36 6.86 -8.32
CA SER A 127 -14.17 8.08 -7.55
C SER A 127 -12.86 8.80 -7.89
N VAL A 128 -11.87 8.12 -8.47
CA VAL A 128 -10.58 8.72 -8.84
C VAL A 128 -10.50 8.90 -10.35
N GLY A 129 -10.24 10.13 -10.79
CA GLY A 129 -10.02 10.51 -12.18
C GLY A 129 -8.67 10.04 -12.72
N GLU A 130 -8.35 10.50 -13.93
CA GLU A 130 -7.09 10.19 -14.60
C GLU A 130 -5.88 10.67 -13.78
N LEU A 131 -4.85 9.83 -13.66
CA LEU A 131 -3.56 10.21 -13.10
C LEU A 131 -2.71 10.89 -14.15
N ARG A 132 -2.13 12.02 -13.75
CA ARG A 132 -1.13 12.72 -14.55
C ARG A 132 0.15 12.82 -13.75
N ARG A 133 1.28 12.42 -14.35
CA ARG A 133 2.60 12.69 -13.79
C ARG A 133 2.87 14.19 -13.79
N VAL A 134 3.26 14.74 -12.64
CA VAL A 134 3.45 16.19 -12.44
C VAL A 134 4.85 16.55 -11.94
N GLY A 135 5.63 15.59 -11.45
CA GLY A 135 6.98 15.84 -10.98
C GLY A 135 7.75 14.56 -10.68
N GLU A 136 9.07 14.71 -10.56
CA GLU A 136 10.00 13.65 -10.18
C GLU A 136 11.13 14.26 -9.38
N THR A 137 11.58 13.56 -8.33
CA THR A 137 12.71 14.01 -7.53
C THR A 137 13.47 12.80 -6.98
N ASN A 138 14.79 12.90 -6.94
CA ASN A 138 15.61 11.83 -6.36
C ASN A 138 15.70 12.01 -4.85
N ARG A 139 15.52 10.90 -4.13
CA ARG A 139 15.63 10.79 -2.67
C ARG A 139 16.45 9.56 -2.32
N THR A 140 16.99 9.55 -1.10
CA THR A 140 17.69 8.37 -0.59
C THR A 140 16.77 7.64 0.38
N VAL A 141 16.31 6.45 0.00
CA VAL A 141 15.38 5.62 0.79
C VAL A 141 16.08 4.30 1.07
N LEU A 142 16.11 3.87 2.34
CA LEU A 142 16.81 2.65 2.76
C LEU A 142 18.27 2.57 2.28
N GLY A 143 18.95 3.72 2.23
CA GLY A 143 20.34 3.85 1.78
C GLY A 143 20.54 3.79 0.25
N GLU A 144 19.48 3.60 -0.53
CA GLU A 144 19.53 3.60 -1.99
C GLU A 144 18.97 4.89 -2.58
N GLN A 145 19.59 5.38 -3.66
CA GLN A 145 19.04 6.49 -4.42
C GLN A 145 17.89 5.98 -5.29
N THR A 146 16.68 6.49 -5.04
CA THR A 146 15.47 6.16 -5.80
C THR A 146 14.77 7.43 -6.29
N THR A 147 14.04 7.31 -7.39
CA THR A 147 13.24 8.40 -7.94
C THR A 147 11.85 8.34 -7.32
N VAL A 148 11.45 9.41 -6.65
CA VAL A 148 10.08 9.62 -6.21
C VAL A 148 9.30 10.31 -7.31
N VAL A 149 8.29 9.63 -7.84
CA VAL A 149 7.42 10.18 -8.89
C VAL A 149 6.18 10.76 -8.24
N THR A 150 5.83 11.99 -8.63
CA THR A 150 4.63 12.67 -8.17
C THR A 150 3.58 12.67 -9.26
N TYR A 151 2.38 12.21 -8.92
CA TYR A 151 1.20 12.22 -9.76
C TYR A 151 0.12 13.11 -9.15
N GLU A 152 -0.81 13.57 -9.98
CA GLU A 152 -2.00 14.30 -9.58
C GLU A 152 -3.21 13.65 -10.21
N ALA A 153 -4.27 13.43 -9.41
CA ALA A 153 -5.58 13.00 -9.91
C ALA A 153 -6.69 13.76 -9.20
N SER A 154 -7.84 13.87 -9.84
CA SER A 154 -9.05 14.44 -9.24
C SER A 154 -9.84 13.35 -8.52
N VAL A 155 -10.12 13.52 -7.23
CA VAL A 155 -10.93 12.58 -6.45
C VAL A 155 -12.31 13.18 -6.21
N ARG A 156 -13.36 12.45 -6.59
CA ARG A 156 -14.75 12.83 -6.36
C ARG A 156 -15.19 12.40 -4.97
N THR A 157 -15.87 13.30 -4.26
CA THR A 157 -16.46 13.03 -2.95
C THR A 157 -17.90 12.53 -3.11
N ASP A 158 -18.16 11.57 -3.99
CA ASP A 158 -19.54 11.17 -4.31
C ASP A 158 -20.18 10.26 -3.22
N ASN A 159 -19.52 10.04 -2.07
CA ASN A 159 -19.98 9.11 -1.02
C ASN A 159 -19.81 9.55 0.45
N LEU A 160 -19.38 10.79 0.74
CA LEU A 160 -19.42 11.31 2.13
C LEU A 160 -20.79 11.92 2.43
N SER A 161 -21.84 11.08 2.41
CA SER A 161 -23.18 11.48 2.84
C SER A 161 -23.23 11.56 4.37
N VAL A 162 -23.13 12.77 4.92
CA VAL A 162 -23.62 13.09 6.26
C VAL A 162 -24.76 14.09 6.08
N ASP A 163 -25.94 13.74 6.58
CA ASP A 163 -27.12 14.64 6.67
C ASP A 163 -27.92 14.97 5.38
N GLY A 164 -28.05 14.02 4.45
CA GLY A 164 -29.15 14.02 3.45
C GLY A 164 -29.21 15.24 2.51
N SER A 165 -28.18 16.07 2.53
CA SER A 165 -27.99 17.19 1.61
C SER A 165 -27.01 16.70 0.55
N SER A 166 -27.43 16.70 -0.71
CA SER A 166 -26.55 16.39 -1.83
C SER A 166 -25.29 17.25 -1.74
N ALA A 167 -24.18 16.66 -1.31
CA ALA A 167 -22.89 17.27 -1.42
C ALA A 167 -22.63 17.51 -2.92
N SER A 168 -22.11 18.69 -3.24
CA SER A 168 -21.68 19.06 -4.58
C SER A 168 -20.83 17.96 -5.22
N ASN A 169 -20.98 17.76 -6.54
CA ASN A 169 -20.07 16.95 -7.38
C ASN A 169 -18.68 17.62 -7.45
N GLU A 170 -18.09 17.96 -6.31
CA GLU A 170 -16.82 18.65 -6.22
C GLU A 170 -15.72 17.60 -6.30
N SER A 171 -14.80 17.79 -7.24
CA SER A 171 -13.61 16.97 -7.36
C SER A 171 -12.45 17.73 -6.74
N ILE A 172 -11.73 17.08 -5.83
CA ILE A 172 -10.59 17.66 -5.14
C ILE A 172 -9.32 17.13 -5.81
N PRO A 173 -8.37 17.99 -6.22
CA PRO A 173 -7.08 17.53 -6.74
C PRO A 173 -6.25 16.94 -5.59
N VAL A 174 -5.77 15.71 -5.78
CA VAL A 174 -4.94 14.97 -4.82
C VAL A 174 -3.63 14.62 -5.50
N ARG A 175 -2.52 14.84 -4.80
CA ARG A 175 -1.19 14.38 -5.22
C ARG A 175 -0.86 13.05 -4.59
N PHE A 176 -0.14 12.22 -5.35
CA PHE A 176 0.40 10.94 -4.93
C PHE A 176 1.91 10.95 -5.16
N HIS A 177 2.69 10.58 -4.15
CA HIS A 177 4.14 10.40 -4.28
C HIS A 177 4.47 8.93 -4.13
N VAL A 178 5.15 8.36 -5.14
CA VAL A 178 5.44 6.93 -5.20
C VAL A 178 6.94 6.74 -5.31
N ALA A 179 7.49 5.92 -4.41
CA ALA A 179 8.86 5.44 -4.48
C ALA A 179 8.89 3.92 -4.34
N THR A 180 9.77 3.27 -5.08
CA THR A 180 10.00 1.82 -4.99
C THR A 180 11.49 1.60 -4.82
N VAL A 181 11.84 0.74 -3.86
CA VAL A 181 13.23 0.42 -3.52
C VAL A 181 13.35 -1.07 -3.24
N SER A 182 14.47 -1.67 -3.65
CA SER A 182 14.78 -3.06 -3.34
C SER A 182 15.69 -3.10 -2.12
N HIS A 183 15.35 -3.84 -1.08
CA HIS A 183 16.16 -3.86 0.14
C HIS A 183 16.27 -5.29 0.66
N GLY A 184 17.49 -5.83 0.67
CA GLY A 184 17.71 -7.25 0.92
C GLY A 184 17.03 -8.11 -0.16
N ASP A 185 16.26 -9.10 0.29
CA ASP A 185 15.46 -9.96 -0.59
C ASP A 185 14.02 -9.44 -0.79
N ASP A 186 13.73 -8.18 -0.40
CA ASP A 186 12.40 -7.59 -0.43
C ASP A 186 12.29 -6.38 -1.37
N VAL A 187 11.05 -6.05 -1.73
CA VAL A 187 10.68 -4.77 -2.37
C VAL A 187 9.83 -3.96 -1.39
N VAL A 188 10.23 -2.71 -1.16
CA VAL A 188 9.49 -1.73 -0.37
C VAL A 188 8.93 -0.65 -1.29
N VAL A 189 7.62 -0.46 -1.24
CA VAL A 189 6.89 0.61 -1.92
C VAL A 189 6.43 1.61 -0.87
N ALA A 190 6.80 2.88 -1.07
CA ALA A 190 6.30 4.01 -0.28
C ALA A 190 5.32 4.82 -1.13
N LEU A 191 4.10 4.97 -0.63
CA LEU A 191 3.05 5.78 -1.24
C LEU A 191 2.63 6.86 -0.26
N ALA A 192 2.61 8.11 -0.68
CA ALA A 192 2.02 9.19 0.09
C ALA A 192 0.92 9.88 -0.70
N MET A 193 -0.08 10.43 -0.02
CA MET A 193 -1.17 11.18 -0.65
C MET A 193 -1.60 12.39 0.17
N HIS A 194 -1.91 13.50 -0.50
CA HIS A 194 -2.41 14.74 0.11
C HIS A 194 -3.16 15.64 -0.91
N PRO A 195 -4.06 16.55 -0.49
CA PRO A 195 -4.65 17.57 -1.36
C PRO A 195 -3.59 18.44 -2.04
N ALA A 196 -3.76 18.76 -3.32
CA ALA A 196 -2.76 19.49 -4.09
C ALA A 196 -2.54 20.94 -3.64
N ASP A 197 -3.49 21.51 -2.89
CA ASP A 197 -3.45 22.83 -2.26
C ASP A 197 -2.79 22.83 -0.88
N LEU A 198 -2.55 21.65 -0.31
CA LEU A 198 -1.82 21.47 0.94
C LEU A 198 -0.33 21.27 0.65
N ASP A 199 0.52 22.06 1.30
CA ASP A 199 1.98 21.98 1.19
C ASP A 199 2.53 20.90 2.14
N GLU A 200 2.57 19.64 1.66
CA GLU A 200 3.08 18.48 2.42
C GLU A 200 4.23 17.73 1.75
N GLU A 201 4.59 18.08 0.51
CA GLU A 201 5.55 17.29 -0.30
C GLU A 201 6.88 17.11 0.43
N ASP A 202 7.51 18.18 0.92
CA ASP A 202 8.81 18.09 1.60
C ASP A 202 8.74 17.25 2.89
N ALA A 203 7.64 17.34 3.65
CA ALA A 203 7.45 16.54 4.86
C ALA A 203 7.30 15.04 4.52
N LEU A 204 6.49 14.73 3.51
CA LEU A 204 6.27 13.36 3.03
C LEU A 204 7.54 12.73 2.47
N LEU A 205 8.31 13.48 1.67
CA LEU A 205 9.56 12.98 1.13
C LEU A 205 10.62 12.81 2.22
N SER A 206 10.64 13.67 3.24
CA SER A 206 11.50 13.50 4.41
C SER A 206 11.15 12.23 5.19
N LEU A 207 9.86 11.88 5.28
CA LEU A 207 9.42 10.60 5.87
C LEU A 207 9.92 9.40 5.06
N PHE A 208 9.91 9.48 3.72
CA PHE A 208 10.43 8.41 2.87
C PHE A 208 11.92 8.15 3.13
N GLU A 209 12.71 9.21 3.33
CA GLU A 209 14.14 9.10 3.64
C GLU A 209 14.41 8.48 5.01
N ARG A 210 13.40 8.42 5.88
CA ARG A 210 13.46 7.87 7.24
C ARG A 210 12.91 6.45 7.33
N ILE A 211 12.48 5.84 6.23
CA ILE A 211 11.96 4.46 6.24
C ILE A 211 13.04 3.49 6.75
N GLU A 212 12.62 2.58 7.62
CA GLU A 212 13.40 1.45 8.12
C GLU A 212 12.75 0.13 7.69
N HIS A 213 13.57 -0.86 7.35
CA HIS A 213 13.13 -2.20 6.96
C HIS A 213 14.24 -3.21 7.24
N GLU A 214 13.89 -4.35 7.84
CA GLU A 214 14.82 -5.48 8.00
C GLU A 214 14.70 -6.40 6.78
N GLY A 215 15.73 -6.39 5.92
CA GLY A 215 15.80 -7.20 4.69
C GLY A 215 16.69 -8.44 4.81
#